data_AF-A0A7W0N9M8-F1
#
_entry.id   AF-A0A7W0N9M8-F1
#
_cell.length_a   1.000
_cell.length_b   1.000
_cell.length_c   1.000
_cell.angle_alpha   90.00
_cell.angle_beta   90.00
_cell.angle_gamma   90.00
#
_symmetry.space_group_name_H-M   'P 1'
#
loop_
_entity.id
_entity.type
_entity.pdbx_description
1 polymer ?
#
loop_
_entity_poly.entity_id
_entity_poly.type
_entity_poly.pdbx_seq_one_letter_code
_entity_poly.pdbx_strand_id
1 'polypeptide(L)' 'MNFITKLYRKFTSRDVWARPEMQVTFRAVVMPEKNRPAKPFRIKKVLPSGRVLLHGFTGEHRESTFEPINFSRNKKL' A
#
# COMPACT_ATOMS: atom_id res chain seq x y z
N MET A 1 20.21 -13.57 -8.76
CA MET A 1 18.91 -14.27 -8.88
C MET A 1 17.79 -13.36 -8.39
N ASN A 2 17.12 -12.61 -9.28
CA ASN A 2 16.07 -11.66 -8.90
C ASN A 2 14.69 -12.27 -9.19
N PHE A 3 14.24 -13.17 -8.30
CA PHE A 3 12.94 -13.85 -8.43
C PHE A 3 11.74 -12.95 -8.11
N ILE A 4 11.96 -11.72 -7.63
CA ILE A 4 10.91 -10.84 -7.11
C ILE A 4 10.07 -10.21 -8.24
N THR A 5 10.63 -9.98 -9.43
CA THR A 5 9.93 -9.20 -10.47
C THR A 5 8.94 -10.01 -11.32
N LYS A 6 9.09 -11.35 -11.38
CA LYS A 6 8.32 -12.18 -12.33
C LYS A 6 6.86 -12.39 -11.90
N LEU A 7 6.54 -12.26 -10.61
CA LEU A 7 5.19 -12.48 -10.08
C LEU A 7 4.27 -11.24 -10.19
N TYR A 8 4.84 -10.03 -10.37
CA TYR A 8 4.06 -8.79 -10.44
C TYR A 8 3.46 -8.52 -11.82
N ARG A 9 3.83 -9.30 -12.84
CA ARG A 9 3.44 -9.03 -14.24
C ARG A 9 2.09 -9.63 -14.64
N LYS A 10 1.48 -10.50 -13.81
CA LYS A 10 0.27 -11.27 -14.21
C LYS A 10 -1.05 -10.78 -13.62
N PHE A 11 -1.04 -9.81 -12.70
CA PHE A 11 -2.26 -9.26 -12.07
C PHE A 11 -2.58 -7.83 -12.56
N THR A 12 -2.21 -7.49 -13.79
CA THR A 12 -2.58 -6.22 -14.43
C THR A 12 -3.94 -6.36 -15.12
N SER A 13 -5.03 -6.44 -14.36
CA SER A 13 -6.34 -6.01 -14.85
C SER A 13 -7.35 -5.91 -13.71
N ARG A 14 -7.90 -4.71 -13.59
CA ARG A 14 -8.86 -4.18 -12.60
C ARG A 14 -8.19 -3.63 -11.33
N ASP A 15 -7.96 -2.32 -11.37
CA ASP A 15 -7.78 -1.44 -10.21
C ASP A 15 -6.64 -1.82 -9.25
N VAL A 16 -5.41 -1.79 -9.78
CA VAL A 16 -4.18 -1.95 -8.99
C VAL A 16 -3.91 -0.65 -8.22
N TRP A 17 -4.67 -0.41 -7.15
CA TRP A 17 -4.54 0.75 -6.25
C TRP A 17 -3.22 0.77 -5.47
N ALA A 18 -2.57 -0.40 -5.34
CA ALA A 18 -1.38 -0.62 -4.52
C ALA A 18 -0.26 -1.32 -5.31
N ARG A 19 0.99 -1.02 -4.96
CA ARG A 19 2.19 -1.67 -5.50
C ARG A 19 3.19 -1.94 -4.37
N PRO A 20 4.06 -2.95 -4.48
CA PRO A 20 5.19 -3.07 -3.55
C PRO A 20 6.02 -1.79 -3.47
N GLU A 21 6.57 -1.51 -2.30
CA GLU A 21 7.31 -0.30 -1.93
C GLU A 21 6.52 1.01 -1.97
N MET A 22 5.26 0.99 -2.43
CA MET A 22 4.39 2.16 -2.42
C MET A 22 4.11 2.61 -0.98
N GLN A 23 4.18 3.92 -0.76
CA GLN A 23 3.87 4.54 0.51
C GLN A 23 2.37 4.73 0.68
N VAL A 24 1.86 4.33 1.85
CA VAL A 24 0.45 4.47 2.24
C VAL A 24 0.35 4.97 3.67
N THR A 25 -0.66 5.81 3.92
CA THR A 25 -0.94 6.37 5.25
C THR A 25 -2.28 5.82 5.71
N PHE A 26 -2.35 5.32 6.94
CA PHE A 26 -3.63 4.88 7.52
C PHE A 26 -4.54 6.08 7.75
N ARG A 27 -5.85 5.90 7.53
CA ARG A 27 -6.83 6.91 7.94
C ARG A 27 -6.81 7.04 9.46
N ALA A 28 -6.85 8.27 9.96
CA ALA A 28 -6.87 8.57 11.40
C ALA A 28 -8.02 7.90 12.17
N VAL A 29 -9.10 7.49 11.49
CA VAL A 29 -10.28 6.83 12.06
C VAL A 29 -10.04 5.35 12.41
N VAL A 30 -9.01 4.71 11.85
CA VAL A 30 -8.76 3.24 11.97
C VAL A 30 -7.45 2.93 12.72
N MET A 31 -6.76 3.92 13.29
CA MET A 31 -5.52 3.68 14.03
C MET A 31 -5.82 3.15 15.45
N PRO A 32 -5.37 1.92 15.82
CA PRO A 32 -5.61 1.36 17.16
C PRO A 32 -4.63 1.88 18.23
N GLU A 33 -3.51 2.51 17.85
CA GLU A 33 -2.47 2.91 18.80
C GLU A 33 -2.10 4.39 18.69
N LYS A 34 -2.35 5.10 19.78
CA LYS A 34 -2.16 6.55 20.02
C LYS A 34 -0.71 7.05 19.90
N ASN A 35 0.25 6.23 19.46
CA ASN A 35 1.68 6.50 19.66
C ASN A 35 2.64 6.13 18.51
N ARG A 36 2.15 5.71 17.34
CA ARG A 36 3.02 5.62 16.17
C ARG A 36 3.04 6.97 15.44
N PRO A 37 4.23 7.52 15.15
CA PRO A 37 4.33 8.77 14.39
C PRO A 37 3.59 8.61 13.06
N ALA A 38 3.07 9.72 12.53
CA ALA A 38 2.41 9.84 11.22
C ALA A 38 3.35 9.54 10.03
N LYS A 39 4.15 8.48 10.13
CA LYS A 39 5.04 8.01 9.09
C LYS A 39 4.24 7.17 8.11
N PRO A 40 4.42 7.38 6.81
CA PRO A 40 3.84 6.50 5.81
C PRO A 40 4.42 5.10 5.95
N PHE A 41 3.57 4.09 5.84
CA PHE A 41 3.96 2.69 5.75
C PHE A 41 4.31 2.36 4.31
N ARG A 42 5.13 1.32 4.12
CA ARG A 42 5.43 0.79 2.78
C ARG A 42 4.75 -0.55 2.56
N ILE A 43 4.14 -0.71 1.40
CA ILE A 43 3.56 -2.00 1.00
C ILE A 43 4.69 -2.99 0.75
N LYS A 44 4.67 -4.10 1.47
CA LYS A 44 5.57 -5.24 1.27
C LYS A 44 5.09 -6.13 0.12
N LYS A 45 3.80 -6.42 0.08
CA LYS A 45 3.20 -7.32 -0.92
C LYS A 45 1.73 -6.99 -1.15
N VAL A 46 1.31 -7.08 -2.41
CA VAL A 46 -0.09 -7.07 -2.81
C VAL A 46 -0.54 -8.52 -2.98
N LEU A 47 -1.62 -8.89 -2.31
CA LEU A 47 -2.20 -10.23 -2.38
C LEU A 47 -3.16 -10.34 -3.57
N PRO A 48 -3.43 -11.57 -4.08
CA PRO A 48 -4.40 -11.78 -5.15
C PRO A 48 -5.81 -11.28 -4.83
N SER A 49 -6.14 -11.14 -3.53
CA SER A 49 -7.40 -10.60 -3.02
C SER A 49 -7.52 -9.07 -3.12
N GLY A 50 -6.47 -8.37 -3.55
CA GLY A 50 -6.41 -6.89 -3.53
C GLY A 50 -6.05 -6.29 -2.18
N ARG A 51 -5.83 -7.12 -1.16
CA ARG A 51 -5.30 -6.70 0.16
C ARG A 51 -3.79 -6.52 0.12
N VAL A 52 -3.24 -5.78 1.07
CA VAL A 52 -1.80 -5.52 1.19
C VAL A 52 -1.22 -5.94 2.53
N LEU A 53 0.02 -6.39 2.48
CA LEU A 53 0.89 -6.55 3.65
C LEU A 53 1.84 -5.36 3.68
N LEU A 54 2.15 -4.84 4.87
CA LEU A 54 3.06 -3.72 5.05
C LEU A 54 4.38 -4.17 5.67
N HIS A 55 5.44 -3.40 5.44
CA HIS A 55 6.70 -3.58 6.16
C HIS A 55 6.55 -3.16 7.62
N GLY A 56 6.97 -4.01 8.56
CA GLY A 56 6.94 -3.70 10.00
C GLY A 56 5.53 -3.59 10.62
N PHE A 57 4.50 -4.10 9.95
CA PHE A 57 3.13 -4.13 10.43
C PHE A 57 2.51 -5.51 10.18
N THR A 58 1.73 -6.00 11.13
CA THR A 58 1.10 -7.32 11.06
C THR A 58 -0.32 -7.21 10.46
N GLY A 59 -0.80 -8.32 9.90
CA GLY A 59 -2.13 -8.41 9.32
C GLY A 59 -2.24 -7.91 7.87
N GLU A 60 -3.40 -8.19 7.29
CA GLU A 60 -3.77 -7.80 5.93
C GLU A 60 -4.66 -6.55 5.95
N HIS A 61 -4.40 -5.63 5.03
CA HIS A 61 -5.09 -4.34 4.99
C HIS A 61 -5.79 -4.14 3.64
N ARG A 62 -6.95 -3.48 3.67
CA ARG A 62 -7.75 -3.15 2.47
C ARG A 62 -7.47 -1.70 2.06
N GLU A 63 -7.73 -1.35 0.81
CA GLU A 63 -7.59 0.04 0.33
C GLU A 63 -8.30 1.06 1.23
N SER A 64 -9.52 0.74 1.67
CA SER A 64 -10.35 1.62 2.49
C SER A 64 -9.77 1.97 3.87
N THR A 65 -8.79 1.23 4.37
CA THR A 65 -8.10 1.56 5.64
C THR A 65 -7.08 2.67 5.46
N PHE A 66 -6.70 3.00 4.22
CA PHE A 66 -5.71 4.00 3.89
C PHE A 66 -6.35 5.29 3.39
N GLU A 67 -5.66 6.39 3.61
CA GLU A 67 -6.01 7.65 2.95
C GLU A 67 -5.96 7.46 1.42
N PRO A 68 -6.91 8.05 0.68
CA PRO A 68 -6.88 7.98 -0.77
C PRO A 68 -5.56 8.55 -1.26
N ILE A 69 -4.87 7.79 -2.12
CA ILE A 69 -3.61 8.23 -2.70
C ILE A 69 -3.92 9.42 -3.62
N ASN A 70 -3.53 10.61 -3.19
CA ASN A 70 -3.64 11.78 -4.04
C ASN A 70 -2.56 11.71 -5.13
N PHE A 71 -2.92 11.14 -6.29
CA PHE A 71 -2.03 11.05 -7.45
C PHE A 71 -1.70 12.41 -8.09
N SER A 72 -2.27 13.54 -7.60
CA SER A 72 -2.01 14.88 -8.14
C SER A 72 -0.59 15.43 -7.89
N ARG A 73 0.35 14.62 -7.37
CA ARG A 73 1.71 15.07 -7.05
C ARG A 73 2.69 14.90 -8.23
N ASN A 74 2.37 15.49 -9.38
CA ASN A 74 3.32 16.19 -10.27
C ASN A 74 2.58 16.77 -11.49
N LYS A 75 1.94 17.93 -11.33
CA LYS A 75 1.71 18.86 -12.45
C LYS A 75 2.51 20.12 -12.17
N LYS A 76 3.83 20.01 -12.25
CA LYS A 76 4.68 21.15 -12.56
C LYS A 76 4.96 21.08 -14.06
N LEU A 77 4.16 21.80 -14.84
CA LEU A 77 4.57 22.38 -16.11
C LEU A 77 4.85 23.85 -15.84
#